data_AF-Q9SMC8-F1
#
_entry.id   AF-Q9SMC8-F1
#
_cell.length_a   1.000
_cell.length_b   1.000
_cell.length_c   1.000
_cell.angle_alpha   90.00
_cell.angle_beta   90.00
_cell.angle_gamma   90.00
#
_symmetry.space_group_name_H-M   'P 1'
#
loop_
_entity.id
_entity.type
_entity.pdbx_description
1 polymer ?
#
loop_
_entity_poly.entity_id
_entity_poly.type
_entity_poly.pdbx_seq_one_letter_code
_entity_poly.pdbx_strand_id
1 'polypeptide(L)' 'IGFSPMANTPILLHDHNEFLNKDEYLKGIDVYESIIKTYASYIQYQRDDASREEL' A
#
# COMPACT_ATOMS: atom_id res chain seq x y z
N ILE A 1 0.07 2.85 9.43
CA ILE A 1 -0.61 1.65 8.86
C ILE A 1 0.48 0.66 8.50
N GLY A 2 0.43 -0.57 9.03
CA GLY A 2 1.26 -1.68 8.57
C GLY A 2 0.47 -2.47 7.53
N PHE A 3 1.03 -2.67 6.35
CA PHE A 3 0.41 -3.40 5.25
C PHE A 3 1.44 -4.36 4.68
N SER A 4 1.06 -5.63 4.51
CA SER A 4 1.86 -6.66 3.87
C SER A 4 0.99 -7.44 2.88
N PRO A 5 1.34 -7.49 1.59
CA PRO A 5 0.55 -8.16 0.55
C PRO A 5 0.78 -9.69 0.55
N MET A 6 0.41 -10.35 1.65
CA MET A 6 0.56 -11.80 1.86
C MET A 6 -0.78 -12.47 2.13
N ALA A 7 -1.74 -12.28 1.22
CA ALA A 7 -3.15 -12.63 1.44
C ALA A 7 -3.37 -14.14 1.62
N ASN A 8 -2.55 -14.98 0.96
CA ASN A 8 -2.68 -16.44 1.02
C ASN A 8 -1.50 -17.10 1.75
N THR A 9 -0.95 -16.43 2.77
CA THR A 9 0.16 -16.94 3.59
C THR A 9 -0.31 -17.15 5.03
N PRO A 10 -0.05 -18.33 5.65
CA PRO A 10 -0.37 -18.53 7.06
C PRO A 10 0.43 -17.56 7.94
N ILE A 11 -0.14 -17.16 9.08
CA ILE A 11 0.56 -16.30 10.05
C ILE A 11 1.54 -17.18 10.84
N LEU A 12 2.80 -17.17 10.41
CA LEU A 12 3.90 -17.91 11.04
C LEU A 12 5.06 -17.00 11.45
N LEU A 13 4.81 -15.68 11.57
CA LEU A 13 5.83 -14.71 11.93
C LEU A 13 6.45 -15.09 13.28
N HIS A 14 7.75 -15.37 13.28
CA HIS A 14 8.54 -15.83 14.43
C HIS A 14 8.20 -17.24 14.96
N ASP A 15 7.54 -18.10 14.16
CA ASP A 15 7.28 -19.50 14.50
C ASP A 15 8.20 -20.45 13.70
N HIS A 16 8.18 -21.75 14.05
CA HIS A 16 8.89 -22.78 13.33
C HIS A 16 8.30 -22.98 11.93
N ASN A 17 9.18 -23.26 10.96
CA ASN A 17 8.82 -23.44 9.55
C ASN A 17 8.12 -22.22 8.94
N GLU A 18 8.46 -21.00 9.40
CA GLU A 18 8.07 -19.76 8.73
C GLU A 18 8.45 -19.83 7.24
N PHE A 19 7.48 -19.56 6.36
CA PHE A 19 7.69 -19.56 4.92
C PHE A 19 6.81 -18.52 4.22
N LEU A 20 7.19 -18.18 3.00
CA LEU A 20 6.38 -17.38 2.09
C LEU A 20 6.36 -18.08 0.74
N ASN A 21 5.16 -18.22 0.16
CA ASN A 21 5.04 -18.77 -1.19
C ASN A 21 5.68 -17.80 -2.21
N LYS A 22 6.43 -18.34 -3.17
CA LYS A 22 7.10 -17.54 -4.21
C LYS A 22 6.14 -16.64 -4.99
N ASP A 23 4.96 -17.14 -5.34
CA ASP A 23 3.98 -16.40 -6.14
C ASP A 23 3.35 -15.27 -5.31
N GLU A 24 3.12 -15.49 -4.01
CA GLU A 24 2.68 -14.42 -3.09
C GLU A 24 3.77 -13.34 -2.93
N TYR A 25 5.05 -13.73 -2.83
CA TYR A 25 6.16 -12.77 -2.79
C TYR A 25 6.22 -11.90 -4.05
N LEU A 26 6.16 -12.52 -5.23
CA LEU A 26 6.20 -11.79 -6.51
C LEU A 26 4.97 -10.88 -6.68
N LYS A 27 3.78 -11.38 -6.34
CA LYS A 27 2.56 -10.57 -6.32
C LYS A 27 2.67 -9.38 -5.37
N GLY A 28 3.36 -9.56 -4.24
CA GLY A 28 3.62 -8.48 -3.29
C GLY A 28 4.45 -7.34 -3.90
N ILE A 29 5.42 -7.67 -4.76
CA ILE A 29 6.21 -6.68 -5.51
C ILE A 29 5.28 -5.86 -6.43
N ASP A 30 4.44 -6.53 -7.22
CA ASP A 30 3.51 -5.86 -8.14
C ASP A 30 2.54 -4.93 -7.41
N VAL A 31 2.04 -5.36 -6.25
CA VAL A 31 1.15 -4.56 -5.41
C VAL A 31 1.84 -3.30 -4.90
N TYR A 32 3.04 -3.41 -4.32
CA TYR A 32 3.77 -2.23 -3.88
C TYR A 32 4.17 -1.32 -5.03
N GLU A 33 4.55 -1.86 -6.18
CA GLU A 33 4.86 -1.09 -7.37
C GLU A 33 3.66 -0.22 -7.79
N SER A 34 2.46 -0.81 -7.84
CA SER A 34 1.22 -0.09 -8.15
C SER A 34 0.88 0.98 -7.11
N ILE A 35 1.01 0.66 -5.82
CA ILE A 35 0.76 1.62 -4.73
C ILE A 35 1.72 2.80 -4.86
N ILE A 36 3.03 2.54 -4.95
CA ILE A 36 4.06 3.58 -5.03
C ILE A 36 3.83 4.46 -6.25
N LYS A 37 3.59 3.88 -7.43
CA LYS A 37 3.28 4.64 -8.66
C LYS A 37 2.08 5.56 -8.46
N THR A 38 1.00 5.05 -7.86
CA THR A 38 -0.23 5.80 -7.64
C THR A 38 0.00 6.97 -6.69
N TYR A 39 0.65 6.73 -5.55
CA TYR A 39 0.92 7.76 -4.55
C TYR A 39 1.93 8.80 -5.02
N ALA A 40 2.99 8.38 -5.73
CA ALA A 40 3.99 9.29 -6.26
C ALA A 40 3.45 10.16 -7.41
N SER A 41 2.41 9.70 -8.11
CA SER A 41 1.77 10.43 -9.21
C SER A 41 0.50 11.18 -8.78
N TYR A 42 0.16 11.13 -7.50
CA TYR A 42 -1.04 11.76 -6.98
C TYR A 42 -0.86 13.28 -6.97
N ILE A 43 -1.51 13.96 -7.91
CA ILE A 43 -1.63 15.42 -7.89
C ILE A 43 -2.87 15.77 -7.09
N GLN A 44 -2.66 16.43 -5.95
CA GLN A 44 -3.74 17.02 -5.17
C GLN A 44 -4.39 18.12 -6.02
N TYR A 45 -5.65 17.96 -6.39
CA TYR A 45 -6.46 19.12 -6.74
C TYR A 45 -6.59 19.91 -5.43
N GLN A 46 -5.91 21.05 -5.36
CA GLN A 46 -6.26 22.07 -4.39
C GLN A 46 -7.75 22.36 -4.66
N ARG A 47 -8.61 22.07 -3.68
CA ARG A 47 -9.87 22.80 -3.64
C ARG A 47 -9.43 24.23 -3.45
N ASP A 48 -9.60 25.03 -4.49
CA ASP A 48 -9.65 26.48 -4.38
C ASP A 48 -10.85 26.80 -3.47
N ASP A 49 -10.72 26.58 -2.17
CA ASP A 49 -11.54 27.22 -1.15
C ASP A 49 -11.01 28.64 -0.99
N ALA A 50 -11.13 29.36 -2.11
CA ALA A 50 -10.95 30.78 -2.17
C ALA A 50 -12.09 31.41 -1.36
N SER A 51 -11.70 32.21 -0.37
CA SER A 51 -12.35 33.50 -0.11
C SER A 51 -13.87 33.45 0.19
N ARG A 52 -14.29 32.78 1.28
CA ARG A 52 -15.63 32.99 1.88
C ARG A 52 -15.63 33.16 3.41
N GLU A 53 -14.51 33.61 3.99
CA GLU A 53 -14.43 34.02 5.40
C GLU A 53 -14.15 35.53 5.54
N GLU A 54 -14.58 36.35 4.57
CA GLU A 54 -14.81 37.78 4.78
C GLU A 54 -16.31 38.06 4.61
N LEU A 55 -17.03 38.11 5.74
CA LEU A 55 -18.22 38.95 6.01
C LEU A 55 -18.69 38.74 7.47
#